data_AF-A0A372YQG0-F1
#
_entry.id   AF-A0A372YQG0-F1
#
_cell.length_a   1.000
_cell.length_b   1.000
_cell.length_c   1.000
_cell.angle_alpha   90.00
_cell.angle_beta   90.00
_cell.angle_gamma   90.00
#
_symmetry.space_group_name_H-M   'P 1'
#
loop_
_entity.id
_entity.type
_entity.pdbx_description
1 polymer ?
#
loop_
_entity_poly.entity_id
_entity_poly.type
_entity_poly.pdbx_seq_one_letter_code
_entity_poly.pdbx_strand_id
1 'polypeptide(L)'
;MAIYDILNGVKDIRESGEGICTFNGFLEDYLSIIEADEGKEEVREVLETLFEEDHNLKVAVDLHLNINKEAIANQIIRYKDSFKLPHGTICCPYVVYGKFDDYQKAVILTLGDKEEYVIAKALYYVMSEPENEYEGTRNEIIAMSVNKDTIERMMENVIAFFMQNQKAGIVQRRLDSKVFENYDEMYEMAKEMGSWQQEHLQKLLEESKNREKTINEIIAKWFLLKKFSYVQYMMDKNNLNRVHEGNVKKQRQVAKEKCDAIGFVSYSELWKMVKDMH
;
A
#
# COMPACT_ATOMS: atom_id res chain seq x y z
N MET A 1 6.63 13.26 -15.25
CA MET A 1 7.02 14.08 -14.09
C MET A 1 7.68 13.14 -13.10
N ALA A 2 8.78 13.55 -12.46
CA ALA A 2 9.50 12.69 -11.53
C ALA A 2 8.81 12.69 -10.15
N ILE A 3 8.97 11.61 -9.38
CA ILE A 3 8.15 11.37 -8.18
C ILE A 3 8.16 12.50 -7.15
N TYR A 4 9.30 13.15 -6.90
CA TYR A 4 9.38 14.22 -5.92
C TYR A 4 8.60 15.45 -6.42
N ASP A 5 8.70 15.80 -7.69
CA ASP A 5 7.97 16.93 -8.25
C ASP A 5 6.44 16.72 -8.20
N ILE A 6 5.98 15.47 -8.40
CA ILE A 6 4.56 15.12 -8.24
C ILE A 6 4.15 15.30 -6.78
N LEU A 7 4.82 14.62 -5.85
CA LEU A 7 4.47 14.61 -4.43
C LEU A 7 4.59 16.00 -3.80
N ASN A 8 5.60 16.79 -4.18
CA ASN A 8 5.80 18.15 -3.69
C ASN A 8 4.70 19.12 -4.18
N GLY A 9 3.99 18.78 -5.26
CA GLY A 9 2.82 19.53 -5.74
C GLY A 9 1.50 19.14 -5.08
N VAL A 10 1.48 18.05 -4.29
CA VAL A 10 0.28 17.59 -3.60
C VAL A 10 -0.04 18.53 -2.44
N LYS A 11 -1.27 19.07 -2.43
CA LYS A 11 -1.77 19.88 -1.33
C LYS A 11 -2.32 19.01 -0.22
N ASP A 12 -2.00 19.37 1.02
CA ASP A 12 -2.64 18.79 2.19
C ASP A 12 -3.85 19.61 2.67
N ILE A 13 -4.59 19.05 3.62
CA ILE A 13 -5.80 19.67 4.17
C ILE A 13 -5.54 21.00 4.87
N ARG A 14 -4.31 21.27 5.34
CA ARG A 14 -3.93 22.50 6.04
C ARG A 14 -3.81 23.67 5.08
N GLU A 15 -3.36 23.39 3.86
CA GLU A 15 -3.21 24.41 2.80
C GLU A 15 -4.53 24.77 2.10
N SER A 16 -5.41 23.78 1.88
CA SER A 16 -6.55 23.97 0.96
C SER A 16 -7.91 23.49 1.46
N GLY A 17 -8.00 22.86 2.63
CA GLY A 17 -9.24 22.25 3.15
C GLY A 17 -9.73 21.02 2.37
N GLU A 18 -9.40 20.93 1.08
CA GLU A 18 -9.72 19.84 0.15
C GLU A 18 -8.47 19.03 -0.26
N GLY A 19 -7.38 19.14 0.49
CA GLY A 19 -6.16 18.39 0.21
C GLY A 19 -6.37 16.88 0.25
N ILE A 20 -5.54 16.15 -0.51
CA ILE A 20 -5.64 14.68 -0.63
C ILE A 20 -4.72 13.94 0.35
N CYS A 21 -4.19 14.65 1.34
CA CYS A 21 -3.37 14.09 2.42
C CYS A 21 -3.51 14.95 3.68
N THR A 22 -3.22 14.38 4.85
CA THR A 22 -3.35 15.10 6.13
C THR A 22 -2.15 16.03 6.40
N PHE A 23 -0.97 15.64 5.92
CA PHE A 23 0.25 16.42 5.99
C PHE A 23 1.08 16.16 4.73
N ASN A 24 1.66 17.21 4.15
CA ASN A 24 2.73 17.10 3.17
C ASN A 24 3.78 18.19 3.43
N GLY A 25 5.03 17.81 3.65
CA GLY A 25 6.06 18.77 4.05
C GLY A 25 7.37 18.10 4.44
N PHE A 26 8.28 18.85 5.07
CA PHE A 26 9.53 18.28 5.59
C PHE A 26 9.24 17.26 6.69
N LEU A 27 10.08 16.22 6.74
CA LEU A 27 9.96 15.16 7.73
C LEU A 27 10.14 15.69 9.16
N GLU A 28 11.06 16.64 9.35
CA GLU A 28 11.29 17.34 10.61
C GLU A 28 10.03 18.02 11.16
N ASP A 29 9.28 18.71 10.29
CA ASP A 29 8.05 19.39 10.66
C ASP A 29 6.99 18.38 11.12
N TYR A 30 6.89 17.23 10.45
CA TYR A 30 5.94 16.18 10.85
C TYR A 30 6.34 15.51 12.16
N LEU A 31 7.63 15.22 12.35
CA LEU A 31 8.17 14.67 13.60
C LEU A 31 7.83 15.58 14.79
N SER A 32 7.97 16.89 14.61
CA SER A 32 7.60 17.90 15.62
C SER A 32 6.10 17.90 15.95
N ILE A 33 5.24 17.60 14.97
CA ILE A 33 3.79 17.53 15.18
C ILE A 33 3.43 16.30 16.03
N ILE A 34 4.01 15.14 15.72
CA ILE A 34 3.66 13.87 16.38
C ILE A 34 4.44 13.62 17.67
N GLU A 35 5.36 14.52 18.06
CA GLU A 35 6.23 14.33 19.23
C GLU A 35 5.44 14.07 20.52
N ALA A 36 4.30 14.76 20.68
CA ALA A 36 3.44 14.70 21.85
C ALA A 36 2.19 13.80 21.68
N ASP A 37 2.05 13.12 20.54
CA ASP A 37 0.88 12.29 20.24
C ASP A 37 1.02 10.91 20.89
N GLU A 38 0.22 10.64 21.92
CA GLU A 38 0.16 9.31 22.56
C GLU A 38 -0.19 8.23 21.51
N GLY A 39 0.63 7.17 21.45
CA GLY A 39 0.44 6.06 20.51
C GLY A 39 1.14 6.22 19.15
N LYS A 40 1.93 7.27 18.96
CA LYS A 40 2.77 7.50 17.76
C LYS A 40 4.25 7.22 17.99
N GLU A 41 4.63 6.65 19.13
CA GLU A 41 6.03 6.45 19.52
C GLU A 41 6.80 5.58 18.50
N GLU A 42 6.21 4.47 18.05
CA GLU A 42 6.83 3.60 17.05
C GLU A 42 6.94 4.27 15.67
N VAL A 43 5.92 5.04 15.27
CA VAL A 43 5.96 5.83 14.03
C VAL A 43 7.13 6.81 14.10
N ARG A 44 7.26 7.49 15.25
CA ARG A 44 8.27 8.52 15.46
C ARG A 44 9.67 7.92 15.37
N GLU A 45 9.94 6.81 16.07
CA GLU A 45 11.23 6.11 16.03
C GLU A 45 11.62 5.72 14.60
N VAL A 46 10.67 5.23 13.81
CA VAL A 46 10.88 4.88 12.40
C VAL A 46 11.23 6.09 11.54
N LEU A 47 10.47 7.17 11.69
CA LEU A 47 10.66 8.38 10.90
C LEU A 47 11.90 9.18 11.33
N GLU A 48 12.25 9.16 12.62
CA GLU A 48 13.50 9.73 13.16
C GLU A 48 14.72 9.05 12.54
N THR A 49 14.70 7.72 12.45
CA THR A 49 15.80 6.96 11.82
C THR A 49 15.97 7.34 10.34
N LEU A 50 14.88 7.61 9.62
CA LEU A 50 14.95 8.10 8.23
C LEU A 50 15.48 9.53 8.17
N PHE A 51 15.04 10.39 9.09
CA PHE A 51 15.46 11.77 9.16
C PHE A 51 16.97 11.88 9.43
N GLU A 52 17.52 11.09 10.35
CA GLU A 52 18.95 11.07 10.66
C GLU A 52 19.84 10.74 9.45
N GLU A 53 19.31 9.99 8.47
CA GLU A 53 20.02 9.67 7.23
C GLU A 53 20.03 10.84 6.22
N ASP A 54 18.94 11.63 6.15
CA ASP A 54 18.87 12.86 5.34
C ASP A 54 17.79 13.82 5.85
N HIS A 55 18.25 14.98 6.33
CA HIS A 55 17.37 16.02 6.89
C HIS A 55 16.48 16.71 5.83
N ASN A 56 16.71 16.50 4.53
CA ASN A 56 15.91 17.10 3.45
C ASN A 56 14.74 16.23 3.01
N LEU A 57 14.55 15.07 3.63
CA LEU A 57 13.43 14.20 3.34
C LEU A 57 12.09 14.90 3.65
N LYS A 58 11.10 14.56 2.84
CA LYS A 58 9.71 14.98 2.99
C LYS A 58 8.83 13.78 3.23
N VAL A 59 7.64 14.03 3.79
CA VAL A 59 6.63 13.00 4.01
C VAL A 59 5.26 13.50 3.61
N ALA A 60 4.52 12.67 2.88
CA ALA A 60 3.08 12.79 2.70
C ALA A 60 2.40 11.76 3.59
N VAL A 61 1.49 12.22 4.44
CA VAL A 61 0.79 11.41 5.45
C VAL A 61 -0.67 11.27 5.06
N ASP A 62 -1.19 10.06 5.16
CA ASP A 62 -2.53 9.68 4.73
C ASP A 62 -2.82 10.10 3.28
N LEU A 63 -1.90 9.80 2.37
CA LEU A 63 -2.04 10.15 0.95
C LEU A 63 -3.16 9.32 0.30
N HIS A 64 -4.25 9.99 -0.04
CA HIS A 64 -5.42 9.41 -0.69
C HIS A 64 -5.12 9.08 -2.16
N LEU A 65 -5.34 7.82 -2.52
CA LEU A 65 -5.13 7.31 -3.86
C LEU A 65 -6.45 7.12 -4.61
N ASN A 66 -6.37 7.35 -5.92
CA ASN A 66 -7.42 6.97 -6.84
C ASN A 66 -7.32 5.50 -7.23
N ILE A 67 -8.49 4.88 -7.39
CA ILE A 67 -8.62 3.56 -8.00
C ILE A 67 -8.96 3.75 -9.47
N ASN A 68 -8.19 3.13 -10.37
CA ASN A 68 -8.55 3.03 -11.78
C ASN A 68 -9.79 2.13 -11.93
N LYS A 69 -10.91 2.77 -12.23
CA LYS A 69 -12.19 2.08 -12.35
C LYS A 69 -12.26 1.18 -13.58
N GLU A 70 -11.54 1.51 -14.65
CA GLU A 70 -11.51 0.72 -15.88
C GLU A 70 -10.82 -0.62 -15.67
N ALA A 71 -9.74 -0.66 -14.88
CA ALA A 71 -9.06 -1.90 -14.53
C ALA A 71 -10.00 -2.91 -13.83
N ILE A 72 -10.88 -2.44 -12.95
CA ILE A 72 -11.90 -3.26 -12.30
C ILE A 72 -13.03 -3.62 -13.27
N ALA A 73 -13.49 -2.67 -14.10
CA ALA A 73 -14.58 -2.87 -15.05
C ALA A 73 -14.23 -3.92 -16.12
N ASN A 74 -12.96 -3.94 -16.55
CA ASN A 74 -12.39 -4.93 -17.47
C ASN A 74 -12.24 -6.35 -16.87
N GLN A 75 -12.80 -6.60 -15.68
CA GLN A 75 -12.79 -7.88 -14.96
C GLN A 75 -11.37 -8.43 -14.71
N ILE A 76 -10.38 -7.55 -14.61
CA ILE A 76 -9.01 -7.93 -14.24
C ILE A 76 -9.02 -8.27 -12.74
N ILE A 77 -9.62 -7.39 -11.94
CA ILE A 77 -9.86 -7.58 -10.51
C ILE A 77 -11.37 -7.68 -10.34
N ARG A 78 -11.90 -8.88 -10.10
CA ARG A 78 -13.34 -9.16 -10.02
C ARG A 78 -13.93 -8.71 -8.69
N TYR A 79 -13.93 -7.41 -8.43
CA TYR A 79 -14.46 -6.87 -7.19
C TYR A 79 -15.09 -5.49 -7.39
N LYS A 80 -16.31 -5.47 -7.94
CA LYS A 80 -17.02 -4.24 -8.32
C LYS A 80 -17.48 -3.39 -7.13
N ASP A 81 -17.52 -3.95 -5.93
CA ASP A 81 -17.93 -3.21 -4.74
C ASP A 81 -16.93 -2.11 -4.37
N SER A 82 -15.68 -2.18 -4.83
CA SER A 82 -14.74 -1.07 -4.70
C SER A 82 -15.19 0.20 -5.44
N PHE A 83 -16.10 0.11 -6.42
CA PHE A 83 -16.69 1.30 -7.07
C PHE A 83 -17.62 2.11 -6.17
N LYS A 84 -18.11 1.49 -5.08
CA LYS A 84 -18.96 2.14 -4.09
C LYS A 84 -18.15 2.90 -3.04
N LEU A 85 -16.84 2.71 -3.02
CA LEU A 85 -15.96 3.41 -2.08
C LEU A 85 -15.99 4.91 -2.35
N PRO A 86 -16.18 5.74 -1.31
CA PRO A 86 -15.93 7.17 -1.40
C PRO A 86 -14.53 7.47 -1.94
N HIS A 87 -14.39 8.62 -2.59
CA HIS A 87 -13.09 9.10 -3.02
C HIS A 87 -12.15 9.26 -1.82
N GLY A 88 -10.91 8.83 -1.98
CA GLY A 88 -9.90 8.84 -0.91
C GLY A 88 -9.99 7.72 0.12
N THR A 89 -10.84 6.71 -0.07
CA THR A 89 -10.86 5.55 0.87
C THR A 89 -9.55 4.74 0.83
N ILE A 90 -8.90 4.63 -0.34
CA ILE A 90 -7.58 4.02 -0.42
C ILE A 90 -6.56 5.06 0.00
N CYS A 91 -5.80 4.74 1.03
CA CYS A 91 -4.90 5.68 1.68
C CYS A 91 -3.53 5.04 1.89
N CYS A 92 -2.46 5.72 1.46
CA CYS A 92 -1.10 5.41 1.85
C CYS A 92 -0.78 6.10 3.18
N PRO A 93 -0.50 5.33 4.26
CA PRO A 93 -0.23 5.94 5.57
C PRO A 93 0.94 6.92 5.53
N TYR A 94 2.06 6.50 4.93
CA TYR A 94 3.26 7.30 4.80
C TYR A 94 3.89 7.11 3.43
N VAL A 95 4.18 8.21 2.75
CA VAL A 95 5.06 8.25 1.60
C VAL A 95 6.21 9.17 1.93
N VAL A 96 7.39 8.60 2.22
CA VAL A 96 8.62 9.36 2.49
C VAL A 96 9.35 9.55 1.18
N TYR A 97 9.71 10.77 0.83
CA TYR A 97 10.27 11.08 -0.48
C TYR A 97 11.36 12.14 -0.41
N GLY A 98 12.29 12.07 -1.36
CA GLY A 98 13.48 12.90 -1.38
C GLY A 98 13.93 13.22 -2.80
N LYS A 99 14.65 14.33 -2.91
CA LYS A 99 15.36 14.74 -4.12
C LYS A 99 16.84 14.73 -3.81
N PHE A 100 17.55 13.90 -4.56
CA PHE A 100 19.00 13.74 -4.53
C PHE A 100 19.56 14.34 -5.83
N ASP A 101 20.85 14.65 -5.87
CA ASP A 101 21.47 15.46 -6.94
C ASP A 101 20.93 15.17 -8.36
N ASP A 102 20.91 13.90 -8.76
CA ASP A 102 20.49 13.48 -10.10
C ASP A 102 19.20 12.64 -10.15
N TYR A 103 18.55 12.39 -9.01
CA TYR A 103 17.42 11.47 -8.96
C TYR A 103 16.43 11.77 -7.85
N GLN A 104 15.18 11.35 -8.05
CA GLN A 104 14.08 11.54 -7.13
C GLN A 104 13.53 10.18 -6.74
N LYS A 105 13.26 9.97 -5.46
CA LYS A 105 12.80 8.67 -4.95
C LYS A 105 11.77 8.81 -3.86
N ALA A 106 10.92 7.80 -3.72
CA ALA A 106 9.94 7.68 -2.65
C ALA A 106 9.84 6.25 -2.10
N VAL A 107 9.44 6.15 -0.84
CA VAL A 107 9.17 4.91 -0.12
C VAL A 107 7.75 4.97 0.37
N ILE A 108 6.92 4.01 -0.04
CA ILE A 108 5.65 3.72 0.63
C ILE A 108 5.97 2.93 1.89
N LEU A 109 5.56 3.46 3.03
CA LEU A 109 5.87 2.93 4.35
C LEU A 109 4.57 2.62 5.10
N THR A 110 4.43 1.37 5.52
CA THR A 110 3.43 0.92 6.50
C THR A 110 4.14 0.46 7.78
N LEU A 111 3.39 0.34 8.87
CA LEU A 111 3.94 -0.09 10.16
C LEU A 111 3.35 -1.43 10.57
N GLY A 112 4.22 -2.39 10.89
CA GLY A 112 3.86 -3.75 11.25
C GLY A 112 4.65 -4.82 10.50
N ASP A 113 4.19 -6.05 10.59
CA ASP A 113 4.87 -7.24 10.09
C ASP A 113 4.53 -7.56 8.62
N LYS A 114 4.36 -8.85 8.30
CA LYS A 114 4.19 -9.40 6.95
C LYS A 114 2.88 -8.93 6.32
N GLU A 115 1.82 -8.84 7.12
CA GLU A 115 0.50 -8.36 6.71
C GLU A 115 0.60 -6.95 6.14
N GLU A 116 1.30 -6.07 6.85
CA GLU A 116 1.45 -4.67 6.48
C GLU A 116 2.38 -4.51 5.29
N TYR A 117 3.32 -5.44 5.09
CA TYR A 117 4.13 -5.51 3.88
C TYR A 117 3.27 -5.81 2.65
N VAL A 118 2.31 -6.74 2.76
CA VAL A 118 1.34 -7.05 1.70
C VAL A 118 0.52 -5.81 1.36
N ILE A 119 0.07 -5.05 2.36
CA ILE A 119 -0.66 -3.79 2.16
C ILE A 119 0.23 -2.74 1.48
N ALA A 120 1.47 -2.54 1.92
CA ALA A 120 2.39 -1.59 1.29
C ALA A 120 2.59 -1.88 -0.20
N LYS A 121 2.74 -3.17 -0.57
CA LYS A 121 2.83 -3.58 -1.97
C LYS A 121 1.52 -3.39 -2.73
N ALA A 122 0.38 -3.67 -2.11
CA ALA A 122 -0.92 -3.40 -2.71
C ALA A 122 -1.08 -1.91 -3.04
N LEU A 123 -0.70 -1.04 -2.12
CA LEU A 123 -0.72 0.42 -2.27
C LEU A 123 0.21 0.87 -3.40
N TYR A 124 1.44 0.33 -3.47
CA TYR A 124 2.32 0.56 -4.61
C TYR A 124 1.67 0.18 -5.94
N TYR A 125 0.95 -0.95 -6.00
CA TYR A 125 0.25 -1.37 -7.22
C TYR A 125 -0.96 -0.51 -7.58
N VAL A 126 -1.58 0.15 -6.61
CA VAL A 126 -2.63 1.15 -6.88
C VAL A 126 -1.98 2.44 -7.36
N MET A 127 -1.01 2.97 -6.60
CA MET A 127 -0.31 4.23 -6.90
C MET A 127 0.30 4.21 -8.31
N SER A 128 0.91 3.08 -8.68
CA SER A 128 1.63 2.95 -9.93
C SER A 128 0.80 2.41 -11.09
N GLU A 129 -0.51 2.21 -10.96
CA GLU A 129 -1.33 1.62 -12.04
C GLU A 129 -1.45 2.54 -13.27
N PRO A 130 -1.81 2.00 -14.44
CA PRO A 130 -2.06 2.83 -15.61
C PRO A 130 -3.09 3.93 -15.35
N GLU A 131 -2.86 5.11 -15.93
CA GLU A 131 -3.72 6.30 -15.81
C GLU A 131 -3.76 6.93 -14.40
N ASN A 132 -2.99 6.38 -13.45
CA ASN A 132 -2.72 7.05 -12.19
C ASN A 132 -1.67 8.16 -12.38
N GLU A 133 -1.76 9.24 -11.62
CA GLU A 133 -0.82 10.37 -11.69
C GLU A 133 0.64 9.95 -11.44
N TYR A 134 0.85 8.84 -10.71
CA TYR A 134 2.17 8.27 -10.44
C TYR A 134 2.57 7.10 -11.36
N GLU A 135 1.83 6.81 -12.45
CA GLU A 135 2.15 5.67 -13.34
C GLU A 135 3.62 5.70 -13.82
N GLY A 136 4.09 6.89 -14.19
CA GLY A 136 5.43 7.11 -14.75
C GLY A 136 6.59 6.91 -13.78
N THR A 137 6.31 6.77 -12.48
CA THR A 137 7.33 6.79 -11.42
C THR A 137 7.61 5.43 -10.80
N ARG A 138 7.13 4.34 -11.40
CA ARG A 138 7.34 2.94 -10.93
C ARG A 138 8.77 2.60 -10.51
N ASN A 139 9.76 3.13 -11.22
CA ASN A 139 11.18 2.84 -10.94
C ASN A 139 11.79 3.72 -9.82
N GLU A 140 11.02 4.68 -9.32
CA GLU A 140 11.39 5.68 -8.32
C GLU A 140 10.69 5.41 -6.97
N ILE A 141 9.88 4.35 -6.88
CA ILE A 141 9.14 3.99 -5.68
C ILE A 141 9.51 2.57 -5.24
N ILE A 142 9.70 2.38 -3.93
CA ILE A 142 9.68 1.06 -3.29
C ILE A 142 8.60 1.02 -2.20
N ALA A 143 8.17 -0.19 -1.81
CA ALA A 143 7.21 -0.42 -0.75
C ALA A 143 7.79 -1.30 0.34
N MET A 144 7.56 -0.92 1.60
CA MET A 144 8.00 -1.67 2.76
C MET A 144 7.06 -1.50 3.95
N SER A 145 7.16 -2.45 4.88
CA SER A 145 6.66 -2.33 6.23
C SER A 145 7.83 -2.45 7.20
N VAL A 146 7.70 -1.80 8.35
CA VAL A 146 8.65 -1.89 9.45
C VAL A 146 7.93 -1.86 10.78
N ASN A 147 8.56 -2.42 11.78
CA ASN A 147 8.24 -2.22 13.18
C ASN A 147 9.55 -2.03 13.94
N LYS A 148 9.45 -1.72 15.24
CA LYS A 148 10.62 -1.52 16.11
C LYS A 148 11.64 -2.67 16.06
N ASP A 149 11.18 -3.91 15.84
CA ASP A 149 12.04 -5.10 15.85
C ASP A 149 12.73 -5.34 14.50
N THR A 150 12.24 -4.72 13.42
CA THR A 150 12.75 -4.92 12.05
C THR A 150 13.38 -3.69 11.43
N ILE A 151 13.19 -2.51 12.03
CA ILE A 151 13.62 -1.22 11.50
C ILE A 151 15.09 -1.23 11.05
N GLU A 152 16.03 -1.59 11.94
CA GLU A 152 17.47 -1.59 11.64
C GLU A 152 17.79 -2.37 10.37
N ARG A 153 17.25 -3.59 10.27
CA ARG A 153 17.46 -4.49 9.13
C ARG A 153 16.81 -3.98 7.86
N MET A 154 15.68 -3.30 7.96
CA MET A 154 14.93 -2.82 6.80
C MET A 154 15.51 -1.51 6.27
N MET A 155 16.03 -0.66 7.15
CA MET A 155 16.64 0.64 6.83
C MET A 155 17.84 0.55 5.89
N GLU A 156 18.65 -0.52 5.99
CA GLU A 156 19.72 -0.80 5.02
C GLU A 156 19.24 -0.74 3.56
N ASN A 157 17.99 -1.12 3.29
CA ASN A 157 17.40 -1.11 1.96
C ASN A 157 16.97 0.29 1.55
N VAL A 158 16.48 1.10 2.50
CA VAL A 158 16.13 2.50 2.23
C VAL A 158 17.38 3.29 1.93
N ILE A 159 18.43 3.14 2.71
CA ILE A 159 19.74 3.77 2.46
C ILE A 159 20.30 3.34 1.11
N ALA A 160 20.24 2.03 0.78
CA ALA A 160 20.66 1.54 -0.53
C ALA A 160 19.83 2.16 -1.68
N PHE A 161 18.54 2.40 -1.45
CA PHE A 161 17.67 3.00 -2.44
C PHE A 161 17.91 4.50 -2.59
N PHE A 162 17.78 5.27 -1.51
CA PHE A 162 17.92 6.72 -1.47
C PHE A 162 19.36 7.17 -1.68
N MET A 163 20.33 6.64 -0.94
CA MET A 163 21.69 7.20 -0.92
C MET A 163 22.62 6.55 -1.93
N GLN A 164 22.48 5.25 -2.17
CA GLN A 164 23.36 4.51 -3.09
C GLN A 164 22.80 4.39 -4.52
N ASN A 165 21.70 5.09 -4.78
CA ASN A 165 20.97 5.07 -6.04
C ASN A 165 20.68 3.66 -6.61
N GLN A 166 20.43 2.65 -5.75
CA GLN A 166 20.09 1.32 -6.26
C GLN A 166 18.72 1.34 -6.99
N LYS A 167 18.58 0.47 -8.00
CA LYS A 167 17.34 0.35 -8.78
C LYS A 167 16.21 -0.19 -7.90
N ALA A 168 15.03 0.43 -7.96
CA ALA A 168 13.86 0.03 -7.17
C ALA A 168 13.58 -1.48 -7.24
N GLY A 169 13.57 -2.07 -8.44
CA GLY A 169 13.32 -3.50 -8.60
C GLY A 169 14.37 -4.42 -7.94
N ILE A 170 15.62 -3.99 -7.76
CA ILE A 170 16.64 -4.76 -7.03
C ILE A 170 16.35 -4.70 -5.53
N VAL A 171 16.12 -3.49 -5.02
CA VAL A 171 15.82 -3.25 -3.60
C VAL A 171 14.52 -3.95 -3.20
N GLN A 172 13.46 -3.82 -4.00
CA GLN A 172 12.18 -4.47 -3.74
C GLN A 172 12.29 -5.99 -3.65
N ARG A 173 13.08 -6.64 -4.54
CA ARG A 173 13.31 -8.09 -4.45
C ARG A 173 14.11 -8.48 -3.21
N ARG A 174 15.04 -7.63 -2.76
CA ARG A 174 15.77 -7.87 -1.50
C ARG A 174 14.83 -7.79 -0.31
N LEU A 175 13.97 -6.75 -0.27
CA LEU A 175 12.92 -6.61 0.75
C LEU A 175 11.97 -7.82 0.73
N ASP A 176 11.48 -8.22 -0.45
CA ASP A 176 10.62 -9.39 -0.64
C ASP A 176 11.25 -10.63 0.04
N SER A 177 12.54 -10.89 -0.21
CA SER A 177 13.27 -12.04 0.36
C SER A 177 13.63 -11.91 1.85
N LYS A 178 13.62 -10.69 2.41
CA LYS A 178 13.82 -10.48 3.85
C LYS A 178 12.54 -10.74 4.64
N VAL A 179 11.37 -10.53 4.03
CA VAL A 179 10.06 -10.65 4.68
C VAL A 179 9.43 -12.02 4.42
N PHE A 180 9.61 -12.59 3.23
CA PHE A 180 9.01 -13.86 2.84
C PHE A 180 10.05 -14.80 2.21
N GLU A 181 9.88 -16.10 2.40
CA GLU A 181 10.72 -17.14 1.81
C GLU A 181 10.50 -17.23 0.30
N ASN A 182 9.26 -17.05 -0.13
CA ASN A 182 8.86 -17.13 -1.53
C ASN A 182 7.52 -16.39 -1.77
N TYR A 183 7.13 -16.28 -3.04
CA TYR A 183 5.88 -15.59 -3.39
C TYR A 183 4.62 -16.38 -3.02
N ASP A 184 4.67 -17.71 -2.90
CA ASP A 184 3.51 -18.49 -2.47
C ASP A 184 3.14 -18.19 -1.02
N GLU A 185 4.14 -18.01 -0.13
CA GLU A 185 3.92 -17.53 1.23
C GLU A 185 3.23 -16.15 1.24
N MET A 186 3.63 -15.23 0.34
CA MET A 186 2.96 -13.93 0.24
C MET A 186 1.49 -14.04 -0.19
N TYR A 187 1.18 -14.96 -1.11
CA TYR A 187 -0.20 -15.15 -1.58
C TYR A 187 -1.08 -15.80 -0.50
N GLU A 188 -0.55 -16.78 0.25
CA GLU A 188 -1.29 -17.36 1.38
C GLU A 188 -1.50 -16.32 2.48
N MET A 189 -0.51 -15.48 2.81
CA MET A 189 -0.69 -14.35 3.73
C MET A 189 -1.85 -13.44 3.30
N ALA A 190 -1.90 -13.03 2.03
CA ALA A 190 -2.99 -12.19 1.53
C ALA A 190 -4.37 -12.87 1.63
N LYS A 191 -4.43 -14.18 1.45
CA LYS A 191 -5.65 -14.99 1.58
C LYS A 191 -6.07 -15.18 3.04
N GLU A 192 -5.12 -15.41 3.94
CA GLU A 192 -5.35 -15.48 5.38
C GLU A 192 -5.89 -14.16 5.91
N MET A 193 -5.32 -13.02 5.50
CA MET A 193 -5.83 -11.69 5.85
C MET A 193 -7.28 -11.49 5.39
N GLY A 194 -7.63 -11.96 4.19
CA GLY A 194 -9.00 -11.90 3.66
C GLY A 194 -9.96 -12.78 4.45
N SER A 195 -9.53 -14.00 4.79
CA SER A 195 -10.32 -14.99 5.55
C SER A 195 -10.55 -14.52 6.99
N TRP A 196 -9.49 -14.01 7.64
CA TRP A 196 -9.57 -13.41 8.97
C TRP A 196 -10.60 -12.28 8.99
N GLN A 197 -10.57 -11.39 7.99
CA GLN A 197 -11.53 -10.29 7.92
C GLN A 197 -12.97 -10.81 7.80
N GLN A 198 -13.21 -11.86 7.01
CA GLN A 198 -14.53 -12.50 6.88
C GLN A 198 -15.01 -13.12 8.21
N GLU A 199 -14.15 -13.86 8.90
CA GLU A 199 -14.46 -14.51 10.18
C GLU A 199 -14.80 -13.50 11.29
N HIS A 200 -14.17 -12.33 11.25
CA HIS A 200 -14.29 -11.30 12.29
C HIS A 200 -15.25 -10.17 11.92
N LEU A 201 -15.99 -10.25 10.80
CA LEU A 201 -16.88 -9.17 10.33
C LEU A 201 -17.88 -8.72 11.38
N GLN A 202 -18.55 -9.67 12.05
CA GLN A 202 -19.57 -9.33 13.05
C GLN A 202 -18.98 -8.49 14.18
N LYS A 203 -17.86 -8.95 14.75
CA LYS A 203 -17.15 -8.24 15.81
C LYS A 203 -16.66 -6.86 15.36
N LEU A 204 -16.01 -6.78 14.18
CA LEU A 204 -15.51 -5.52 13.61
C LEU A 204 -16.64 -4.51 13.42
N LEU A 205 -17.79 -4.97 12.92
CA LEU A 205 -18.96 -4.13 12.80
C LEU A 205 -19.46 -3.75 14.19
N GLU A 206 -19.77 -4.69 15.08
CA GLU A 206 -20.31 -4.45 16.43
C GLU A 206 -19.51 -3.43 17.26
N GLU A 207 -18.19 -3.52 17.22
CA GLU A 207 -17.28 -2.62 17.96
C GLU A 207 -17.12 -1.25 17.29
N SER A 208 -17.58 -1.10 16.05
CA SER A 208 -17.39 0.14 15.28
C SER A 208 -18.32 1.27 15.73
N LYS A 209 -17.68 2.41 16.02
CA LYS A 209 -18.34 3.70 16.27
C LYS A 209 -18.95 4.30 14.99
N ASN A 210 -18.40 3.96 13.83
CA ASN A 210 -18.86 4.45 12.53
C ASN A 210 -18.94 3.29 11.55
N ARG A 211 -20.13 2.70 11.44
CA ARG A 211 -20.38 1.52 10.61
C ARG A 211 -20.09 1.75 9.13
N GLU A 212 -20.42 2.93 8.62
CA GLU A 212 -20.14 3.27 7.21
C GLU A 212 -18.63 3.30 6.93
N LYS A 213 -17.86 3.98 7.79
CA LYS A 213 -16.40 4.03 7.66
C LYS A 213 -15.79 2.63 7.73
N THR A 214 -16.20 1.82 8.70
CA THR A 214 -15.70 0.45 8.84
C THR A 214 -16.06 -0.44 7.67
N ILE A 215 -17.28 -0.33 7.12
CA ILE A 215 -17.65 -1.05 5.87
C ILE A 215 -16.73 -0.63 4.73
N ASN A 216 -16.49 0.67 4.56
CA ASN A 216 -15.62 1.16 3.49
C ASN A 216 -14.17 0.67 3.65
N GLU A 217 -13.63 0.63 4.88
CA GLU A 217 -12.30 0.10 5.19
C GLU A 217 -12.19 -1.41 4.92
N ILE A 218 -13.22 -2.19 5.27
CA ILE A 218 -13.29 -3.63 4.97
C ILE A 218 -13.24 -3.84 3.45
N ILE A 219 -14.08 -3.13 2.70
CA ILE A 219 -14.14 -3.23 1.24
C ILE A 219 -12.80 -2.80 0.62
N ALA A 220 -12.20 -1.71 1.11
CA ALA A 220 -10.88 -1.25 0.68
C ALA A 220 -9.79 -2.31 0.91
N LYS A 221 -9.76 -2.94 2.09
CA LYS A 221 -8.78 -3.99 2.40
C LYS A 221 -8.92 -5.19 1.47
N TRP A 222 -10.13 -5.70 1.24
CA TRP A 222 -10.33 -6.79 0.25
C TRP A 222 -9.92 -6.38 -1.17
N PHE A 223 -10.19 -5.14 -1.58
CA PHE A 223 -9.71 -4.64 -2.87
C PHE A 223 -8.18 -4.67 -2.96
N LEU A 224 -7.48 -4.17 -1.93
CA LEU A 224 -6.02 -4.17 -1.87
C LEU A 224 -5.43 -5.59 -1.91
N LEU A 225 -5.99 -6.54 -1.14
CA LEU A 225 -5.53 -7.93 -1.13
C LEU A 225 -5.70 -8.61 -2.49
N LYS A 226 -6.83 -8.36 -3.17
CA LYS A 226 -7.08 -8.86 -4.52
C LYS A 226 -6.15 -8.21 -5.56
N LYS A 227 -5.95 -6.89 -5.48
CA LYS A 227 -5.01 -6.12 -6.32
C LYS A 227 -3.59 -6.66 -6.16
N PHE A 228 -3.14 -6.87 -4.93
CA PHE A 228 -1.86 -7.47 -4.60
C PHE A 228 -1.69 -8.82 -5.27
N SER A 229 -2.59 -9.77 -4.99
CA SER A 229 -2.47 -11.14 -5.48
C SER A 229 -2.44 -11.22 -7.00
N TYR A 230 -3.27 -10.42 -7.67
CA TYR A 230 -3.28 -10.36 -9.13
C TYR A 230 -1.99 -9.76 -9.70
N VAL A 231 -1.62 -8.56 -9.25
CA VAL A 231 -0.51 -7.80 -9.87
C VAL A 231 0.84 -8.43 -9.53
N GLN A 232 1.05 -8.85 -8.28
CA GLN A 232 2.26 -9.55 -7.87
C GLN A 232 2.50 -10.79 -8.73
N TYR A 233 1.45 -11.60 -8.95
CA TYR A 233 1.57 -12.80 -9.79
C TYR A 233 1.87 -12.47 -11.24
N MET A 234 1.23 -11.43 -11.79
CA MET A 234 1.48 -10.97 -13.16
C MET A 234 2.89 -10.38 -13.36
N MET A 235 3.49 -9.80 -12.32
CA MET A 235 4.84 -9.22 -12.37
C MET A 235 5.95 -10.26 -12.21
N ASP A 236 5.62 -11.47 -11.76
CA ASP A 236 6.59 -12.54 -11.57
C ASP A 236 7.05 -13.14 -12.91
N LYS A 237 8.19 -12.64 -13.40
CA LYS A 237 8.84 -13.14 -14.61
C LYS A 237 9.36 -14.57 -14.47
N ASN A 238 9.64 -15.04 -13.26
CA ASN A 238 10.09 -16.41 -13.06
C ASN A 238 8.94 -17.38 -13.31
N ASN A 239 7.77 -17.10 -12.74
CA ASN A 239 6.56 -17.90 -13.01
C ASN A 239 6.15 -17.84 -14.49
N LEU A 240 6.18 -16.64 -15.10
CA LEU A 240 5.90 -16.51 -16.54
C LEU A 240 6.78 -17.44 -17.39
N ASN A 241 8.09 -17.42 -17.17
CA ASN A 241 9.03 -18.13 -18.04
C ASN A 241 9.15 -19.61 -17.69
N ARG A 242 9.14 -19.98 -16.40
CA ARG A 242 9.42 -21.35 -15.94
C ARG A 242 8.17 -22.21 -15.83
N VAL A 243 7.06 -21.64 -15.37
CA VAL A 243 5.80 -22.38 -15.12
C VAL A 243 4.86 -22.25 -16.31
N HIS A 244 4.77 -21.05 -16.89
CA HIS A 244 3.83 -20.75 -17.96
C HIS A 244 4.45 -20.74 -19.36
N GLU A 245 5.74 -21.06 -19.49
CA GLU A 245 6.46 -21.18 -20.78
C GLU A 245 6.39 -19.89 -21.62
N GLY A 246 6.42 -18.73 -20.97
CA GLY A 246 6.26 -17.42 -21.62
C GLY A 246 4.82 -17.08 -22.01
N ASN A 247 3.84 -17.91 -21.66
CA ASN A 247 2.43 -17.69 -22.00
C ASN A 247 1.72 -16.77 -20.98
N VAL A 248 1.62 -15.49 -21.34
CA VAL A 248 0.94 -14.46 -20.55
C VAL A 248 -0.55 -14.79 -20.30
N LYS A 249 -1.22 -15.51 -21.21
CA LYS A 249 -2.63 -15.90 -21.00
C LYS A 249 -2.78 -16.94 -19.89
N LYS A 250 -1.89 -17.94 -19.83
CA LYS A 250 -1.86 -18.93 -18.74
C LYS A 250 -1.57 -18.27 -17.40
N GLN A 251 -0.54 -17.41 -17.34
CA GLN A 251 -0.21 -16.66 -16.12
C GLN A 251 -1.38 -15.78 -15.65
N ARG A 252 -2.04 -15.09 -16.58
CA ARG A 252 -3.23 -14.28 -16.28
C ARG A 252 -4.37 -15.11 -15.70
N GLN A 253 -4.58 -16.32 -16.20
CA GLN A 253 -5.60 -17.20 -15.66
C GLN A 253 -5.30 -17.55 -14.19
N VAL A 254 -4.07 -17.96 -13.88
CA VAL A 254 -3.69 -18.28 -12.50
C VAL A 254 -3.71 -17.04 -11.59
N ALA A 255 -3.32 -15.87 -12.10
CA ALA A 255 -3.45 -14.61 -11.36
C ALA A 255 -4.91 -14.33 -10.97
N LYS A 256 -5.86 -14.62 -11.86
CA LYS A 256 -7.30 -14.50 -11.58
C LYS A 256 -7.75 -15.52 -10.55
N GLU A 257 -7.30 -16.77 -10.65
CA GLU A 257 -7.62 -17.82 -9.68
C GLU A 257 -7.12 -17.46 -8.28
N LYS A 258 -5.88 -16.96 -8.13
CA LYS A 258 -5.35 -16.47 -6.84
C LYS A 258 -6.13 -15.27 -6.30
N CYS A 259 -6.50 -14.32 -7.16
CA CYS A 259 -7.37 -13.20 -6.78
C CYS A 259 -8.77 -13.66 -6.34
N ASP A 260 -9.37 -14.61 -7.05
CA ASP A 260 -10.71 -15.15 -6.78
C ASP A 260 -10.72 -16.04 -5.51
N ALA A 261 -9.57 -16.62 -5.13
CA ALA A 261 -9.41 -17.38 -3.89
C ALA A 261 -9.52 -16.53 -2.61
N ILE A 262 -9.36 -15.21 -2.71
CA ILE A 262 -9.62 -14.29 -1.61
C ILE A 262 -11.13 -14.10 -1.50
N GLY A 263 -11.74 -14.72 -0.50
CA GLY A 263 -13.15 -14.52 -0.17
C GLY A 263 -13.44 -13.08 0.25
N PHE A 264 -14.65 -12.62 -0.03
CA PHE A 264 -15.16 -11.32 0.41
C PHE A 264 -16.67 -11.42 0.65
N VAL A 265 -17.22 -10.45 1.38
CA VAL A 265 -18.67 -10.26 1.52
C VAL A 265 -19.06 -8.99 0.77
N SER A 266 -20.20 -9.03 0.07
CA SER A 266 -20.57 -7.88 -0.76
C SER A 266 -20.94 -6.65 0.09
N TYR A 267 -20.78 -5.46 -0.48
CA TYR A 267 -21.14 -4.19 0.17
C TYR A 267 -22.58 -4.19 0.69
N SER A 268 -23.51 -4.75 -0.09
CA SER A 268 -24.92 -4.84 0.27
C SER A 268 -25.19 -5.84 1.40
N GLU A 269 -24.46 -6.95 1.46
CA GLU A 269 -24.54 -7.92 2.55
C GLU A 269 -23.99 -7.34 3.85
N LEU A 270 -22.87 -6.60 3.81
CA LEU A 270 -22.34 -5.90 5.00
C LEU A 270 -23.37 -4.94 5.60
N TRP A 271 -24.05 -4.14 4.76
CA TRP A 271 -25.12 -3.26 5.22
C TRP A 271 -26.33 -4.01 5.77
N LYS A 272 -26.65 -5.18 5.21
CA LYS A 272 -27.69 -6.05 5.75
C LYS A 272 -27.31 -6.56 7.15
N MET A 273 -26.07 -7.03 7.33
CA MET A 273 -25.56 -7.45 8.64
C MET A 273 -25.68 -6.33 9.68
N VAL A 274 -25.31 -5.10 9.32
CA VAL A 274 -25.48 -3.94 10.24
C VAL A 274 -26.94 -3.68 10.59
N LYS A 275 -27.87 -3.83 9.63
CA LYS A 275 -29.31 -3.66 9.91
C LYS A 275 -29.86 -4.77 10.80
N ASP A 276 -29.38 -5.99 10.64
CA ASP A 276 -29.82 -7.16 11.41
C ASP A 276 -29.23 -7.20 12.84
N MET A 277 -28.26 -6.32 13.16
CA MET A 277 -27.70 -6.12 14.52
C MET A 277 -28.59 -5.23 15.42
N HIS A 278 -29.67 -4.67 14.86
CA HIS A 278 -30.68 -3.86 15.55
C HIS A 278 -31.99 -4.63 15.73
#